data_AF-A0A6B0SAN0-F1
#
_entry.id   AF-A0A6B0SAN0-F1
#
_cell.length_a   1.000
_cell.length_b   1.000
_cell.length_c   1.000
_cell.angle_alpha   90.00
_cell.angle_beta   90.00
_cell.angle_gamma   90.00
#
_symmetry.space_group_name_H-M   'P 1'
#
loop_
_entity.id
_entity.type
_entity.pdbx_description
1 polymer ?
#
loop_
_entity_poly.entity_id
_entity_poly.type
_entity_poly.pdbx_seq_one_letter_code
_entity_poly.pdbx_strand_id
1 'polypeptide(L)' 'MACARPLISVYSEKGESSGKNVTLPAVFKAPIRPDIVNCVHINLCKNNRQPYAVSELAGHQTSAES' A
#
# COMPACT_ATOMS: atom_id res chain seq x y z
N MET A 1 6.43 -16.88 -22.35
CA MET A 1 7.76 -17.40 -21.92
C MET A 1 7.70 -17.85 -20.48
N ALA A 2 8.17 -19.06 -20.18
CA ALA A 2 8.22 -19.58 -18.81
C ALA A 2 9.48 -19.08 -18.10
N CYS A 3 9.33 -18.26 -17.06
CA CYS A 3 10.44 -17.87 -16.20
C CYS A 3 10.66 -18.98 -15.16
N ALA A 4 11.81 -19.66 -15.18
CA ALA A 4 12.13 -20.80 -14.30
C ALA A 4 12.06 -20.44 -12.81
N ARG A 5 11.24 -21.14 -12.00
CA ARG A 5 11.03 -20.83 -10.56
C ARG A 5 12.23 -21.34 -9.74
N PRO A 6 13.12 -20.45 -9.22
CA PRO A 6 14.25 -20.88 -8.42
C PRO A 6 13.78 -21.51 -7.10
N LEU A 7 14.61 -22.38 -6.53
CA LEU A 7 14.48 -22.89 -5.17
C LEU A 7 15.14 -21.92 -4.19
N ILE A 8 14.43 -21.57 -3.13
CA ILE A 8 14.86 -20.63 -2.09
C ILE A 8 15.22 -21.42 -0.83
N SER A 9 16.37 -21.12 -0.23
CA SER A 9 16.82 -21.74 1.01
C SER A 9 16.11 -21.12 2.23
N VAL A 10 15.61 -21.97 3.13
CA VAL A 10 15.04 -21.55 4.42
C VAL A 10 16.17 -21.48 5.45
N TYR A 11 16.29 -20.35 6.14
CA TYR A 11 17.29 -20.13 7.19
C TYR A 11 16.71 -20.45 8.58
N SER A 12 17.57 -20.93 9.47
CA SER A 12 17.27 -21.10 10.89
C SER A 12 17.45 -19.78 11.66
N GLU A 13 16.96 -19.71 12.90
CA GLU A 13 17.04 -18.50 13.75
C GLU A 13 18.49 -18.02 14.00
N LYS A 14 19.46 -18.93 13.88
CA LYS A 14 20.89 -18.63 14.01
C LYS A 14 21.52 -18.08 12.72
N GLY A 15 20.73 -17.90 11.65
CA GLY A 15 21.21 -17.40 10.36
C GLY A 15 21.88 -18.46 9.48
N GLU A 16 21.86 -19.72 9.87
CA GLU A 16 22.40 -20.84 9.07
C GLU A 16 21.32 -21.46 8.17
N SER A 17 21.68 -22.00 7.01
CA SER A 17 20.72 -22.67 6.13
C SER A 17 20.18 -23.93 6.80
N SER A 18 18.85 -24.06 6.89
CA SER A 18 18.19 -25.20 7.53
C SER A 18 18.16 -26.48 6.69
N GLY A 19 18.75 -26.45 5.49
CA GLY A 19 18.71 -27.55 4.51
C GLY A 19 17.35 -27.74 3.82
N LYS A 20 16.31 -26.99 4.24
CA LYS A 20 14.98 -27.01 3.62
C LYS A 20 14.90 -25.95 2.53
N ASN A 21 14.33 -26.33 1.38
CA ASN A 21 14.13 -25.43 0.25
C ASN A 21 12.65 -25.31 -0.11
N VAL A 22 12.23 -24.11 -0.51
CA VAL A 22 10.87 -23.81 -0.96
C VAL A 22 10.94 -23.22 -2.37
N THR A 23 10.02 -23.62 -3.25
CA THR A 23 9.94 -23.07 -4.60
C THR A 23 9.48 -21.61 -4.55
N LEU A 24 10.09 -20.71 -5.32
CA LEU A 24 9.66 -19.32 -5.41
C LEU A 24 8.18 -19.22 -5.82
N PRO A 25 7.31 -18.64 -4.97
CA PRO A 25 5.90 -18.43 -5.32
C PRO A 25 5.74 -17.57 -6.57
N ALA A 26 4.68 -17.82 -7.34
CA ALA A 26 4.47 -17.14 -8.62
C ALA A 26 4.31 -15.62 -8.50
N VAL A 27 3.81 -15.12 -7.36
CA VAL A 27 3.59 -13.68 -7.11
C VAL A 27 4.88 -12.85 -7.20
N PHE A 28 6.03 -13.41 -6.83
CA PHE A 28 7.32 -12.71 -6.90
C PHE A 28 7.83 -12.51 -8.33
N LYS A 29 7.18 -13.12 -9.33
CA LYS A 29 7.46 -12.92 -10.75
C LYS A 29 6.42 -12.08 -11.46
N ALA A 30 5.39 -11.64 -10.74
CA ALA A 30 4.37 -10.77 -11.32
C ALA A 30 5.03 -9.48 -11.84
N PRO A 31 4.52 -8.90 -12.95
CA PRO A 31 5.05 -7.65 -13.46
C PRO A 31 4.85 -6.53 -12.43
N ILE A 32 5.92 -5.78 -12.16
CA ILE A 32 5.88 -4.67 -11.22
C ILE A 32 5.32 -3.45 -11.96
N ARG A 33 4.14 -2.98 -11.53
CA ARG A 33 3.45 -1.81 -12.09
C ARG A 33 3.32 -0.71 -11.04
N PRO A 34 4.31 0.19 -10.92
CA PRO A 34 4.29 1.24 -9.89
C PRO A 34 3.16 2.25 -10.09
N ASP A 35 2.71 2.44 -11.33
CA ASP A 35 1.55 3.24 -11.71
C ASP A 35 0.25 2.71 -11.07
N ILE A 36 0.01 1.40 -11.15
CA ILE A 36 -1.17 0.76 -10.54
C ILE A 36 -1.09 0.84 -9.03
N VAL A 37 0.08 0.52 -8.45
CA VAL A 37 0.27 0.57 -6.98
C VAL A 37 -0.04 1.96 -6.46
N ASN A 38 0.49 3.01 -7.11
CA ASN A 38 0.22 4.39 -6.71
C ASN A 38 -1.26 4.78 -6.89
N CYS A 39 -1.86 4.43 -8.03
CA CYS A 39 -3.28 4.73 -8.30
C CYS A 39 -4.21 4.11 -7.25
N VAL A 40 -4.03 2.82 -6.97
CA VAL A 40 -4.83 2.08 -5.99
C VAL A 40 -4.58 2.60 -4.57
N HIS A 41 -3.31 2.84 -4.21
CA HIS A 41 -2.96 3.36 -2.90
C HIS A 41 -3.61 4.72 -2.64
N ILE A 42 -3.50 5.67 -3.58
CA ILE A 42 -4.10 7.01 -3.44
C ILE A 42 -5.62 6.90 -3.22
N ASN A 43 -6.30 6.04 -3.97
CA ASN A 43 -7.76 5.94 -3.86
C ASN A 43 -8.21 5.23 -2.58
N LEU A 44 -7.49 4.19 -2.13
CA LEU A 44 -7.79 3.53 -0.85
C LEU A 44 -7.50 4.45 0.34
N CYS A 45 -6.41 5.23 0.29
CA CYS A 45 -6.06 6.20 1.32
C CYS A 45 -7.10 7.31 1.50
N LYS A 46 -7.98 7.54 0.51
CA LYS A 46 -9.06 8.53 0.67
C LYS A 46 -10.20 8.02 1.57
N ASN A 47 -10.36 6.71 1.67
CA ASN A 47 -11.55 6.07 2.26
C ASN A 47 -11.54 6.06 3.80
N ASN A 48 -10.36 6.17 4.43
CA ASN A 48 -10.22 6.19 5.89
C ASN A 48 -10.31 7.61 6.49
N ARG A 49 -10.51 8.63 5.67
CA ARG A 49 -10.55 10.03 6.11
C ARG A 49 -11.90 10.36 6.72
N GLN A 50 -11.90 11.14 7.79
CA GLN A 50 -13.12 11.73 8.35
C GLN A 50 -13.37 13.09 7.70
N PRO A 51 -14.64 13.42 7.36
CA PRO A 51 -14.97 14.73 6.82
C PRO A 51 -14.73 15.81 7.89
N TYR A 52 -14.21 16.95 7.46
CA TYR A 52 -14.01 18.13 8.29
C TYR A 52 -14.50 19.36 7.53
N ALA A 53 -15.15 20.28 8.24
CA ALA A 53 -15.65 21.52 7.68
C ALA A 53 -15.57 22.63 8.73
N VAL A 54 -15.56 23.88 8.28
CA VAL A 54 -15.75 25.05 9.15
C VAL A 54 -17.22 25.18 9.55
N SER A 55 -17.51 25.94 10.61
CA SER A 55 -18.87 26.25 11.00
C SER A 55 -19.62 26.95 9.87
N GLU A 56 -20.86 26.53 9.60
CA GLU A 56 -21.73 27.15 8.60
C GLU A 56 -21.99 28.63 8.87
N LEU A 57 -21.92 29.06 10.15
CA LEU A 57 -22.16 30.43 10.57
C LEU A 57 -20.88 31.28 10.66
N ALA A 58 -19.73 30.74 10.28
CA ALA A 58 -18.46 31.47 10.32
C ALA A 58 -18.55 32.71 9.41
N GLY A 59 -18.40 33.90 9.99
CA GLY A 59 -18.52 35.18 9.28
C GLY A 59 -19.96 35.69 9.07
N HIS A 60 -20.99 34.90 9.40
CA HIS A 60 -22.39 35.31 9.28
C HIS A 60 -22.94 36.03 10.52
N GLN A 61 -22.26 35.91 11.67
CA GLN A 61 -22.67 36.52 12.94
C GLN A 61 -22.09 37.94 13.13
N THR A 62 -22.13 38.75 12.07
CA THR A 62 -21.69 40.15 12.12
C THR A 62 -22.78 41.04 11.55
N SER A 63 -23.15 42.09 12.30
CA SER A 63 -23.96 43.18 11.77
C SER A 63 -23.05 44.08 10.95
N ALA A 64 -23.27 44.12 9.64
CA ALA A 64 -22.55 44.98 8.72
C ALA A 64 -23.52 45.98 8.09
N GLU A 65 -23.21 47.27 8.23
CA GLU A 65 -23.93 48.40 7.67
C GLU A 65 -22.90 49.25 6.89
N SER A 66 -23.30 49.85 5.76
CA SER A 66 -22.40 50.57 4.83
C SER A 66 -22.20 52.03 5.18
#